data_AF-A0A7Z8ZF59-F1
#
_entry.id   AF-A0A7Z8ZF59-F1
#
_cell.length_a   1.000
_cell.length_b   1.000
_cell.length_c   1.000
_cell.angle_alpha   90.00
_cell.angle_beta   90.00
_cell.angle_gamma   90.00
#
_symmetry.space_group_name_H-M   'P 1'
#
loop_
_entity.id
_entity.type
_entity.pdbx_description
1 polymer ?
#
loop_
_entity_poly.entity_id
_entity_poly.type
_entity_poly.pdbx_seq_one_letter_code
_entity_poly.pdbx_strand_id
1 'polypeptide(L)'
;MTITWVGRDNNQPTKLYGASGAMSIYQRYLANQTPTPLVLTAPEDVVDMGVDGSGNFVCSGGVRTLPVWTTAPDALCRQGEQIQQQQLEQQQQNNPFNQSGQQPQQQQPATQQPPKQEKSDGVAGWIKDMFGSN
;
A
#
# COMPACT_ATOMS: atom_id res chain seq x y z
N MET A 1 -21.52 1.56 -30.39
CA MET A 1 -21.56 2.54 -29.29
C MET A 1 -22.99 2.95 -29.05
N THR A 2 -23.46 2.96 -27.81
CA THR A 2 -24.82 3.41 -27.44
C THR A 2 -24.72 4.42 -26.30
N ILE A 3 -25.41 5.55 -26.44
CA ILE A 3 -25.47 6.60 -25.42
C ILE A 3 -26.89 6.67 -24.89
N THR A 4 -27.04 6.60 -23.57
CA THR A 4 -28.34 6.72 -22.89
C THR A 4 -28.28 7.90 -21.94
N TRP A 5 -29.09 8.92 -22.19
CA TRP A 5 -29.24 10.07 -21.32
C TRP A 5 -30.62 10.06 -20.65
N VAL A 6 -30.66 10.34 -19.35
CA VAL A 6 -31.90 10.51 -18.59
C VAL A 6 -31.77 11.76 -17.74
N GLY A 7 -32.62 12.73 -17.98
CA GLY A 7 -32.69 13.97 -17.24
C GLY A 7 -34.04 14.64 -17.42
N ARG A 8 -34.22 15.79 -16.78
CA ARG A 8 -35.38 16.66 -17.01
C ARG A 8 -34.92 17.84 -17.83
N ASP A 9 -35.68 18.23 -18.85
CA ASP A 9 -35.32 19.35 -19.74
C ASP A 9 -35.15 20.67 -18.98
N ASN A 10 -35.90 20.84 -17.89
CA ASN A 10 -35.82 22.01 -17.03
C ASN A 10 -34.67 21.95 -16.00
N ASN A 11 -33.74 21.00 -16.14
CA ASN A 11 -32.60 20.77 -15.25
C ASN A 11 -32.95 20.58 -13.76
N GLN A 12 -34.22 20.30 -13.44
CA GLN A 12 -34.63 20.02 -12.07
C GLN A 12 -34.19 18.61 -11.64
N PRO A 13 -34.04 18.36 -10.33
CA PRO A 13 -33.68 17.04 -9.83
C PRO A 13 -34.64 15.94 -10.31
N THR A 14 -34.08 14.82 -10.75
CA THR A 14 -34.81 13.61 -11.18
C THR A 14 -35.20 12.71 -10.00
N LYS A 15 -34.59 12.91 -8.83
CA LYS A 15 -34.66 12.01 -7.65
C LYS A 15 -34.10 10.60 -7.91
N LEU A 16 -33.43 10.41 -9.05
CA LEU A 16 -32.66 9.22 -9.36
C LEU A 16 -31.24 9.39 -8.80
N TYR A 17 -30.64 8.30 -8.34
CA TYR A 17 -29.28 8.30 -7.80
C TYR A 17 -28.31 7.60 -8.75
N GLY A 18 -27.14 8.19 -8.97
CA GLY A 18 -26.14 7.68 -9.91
C GLY A 18 -26.70 7.49 -11.32
N ALA A 19 -26.23 6.46 -12.02
CA ALA A 19 -26.69 6.11 -13.36
C ALA A 19 -27.97 5.25 -13.39
N SER A 20 -28.68 5.07 -12.27
CA SER A 20 -29.81 4.13 -12.13
C SER A 20 -30.90 4.29 -13.20
N GLY A 21 -31.25 5.54 -13.55
CA GLY A 21 -32.19 5.82 -14.63
C GLY A 21 -31.68 5.36 -16.00
N ALA A 22 -30.55 5.88 -16.43
CA ALA A 22 -29.97 5.59 -17.74
C ALA A 22 -29.58 4.11 -17.90
N MET A 23 -29.04 3.48 -16.85
CA MET A 23 -28.68 2.05 -16.88
C MET A 23 -29.91 1.15 -16.96
N SER A 24 -31.02 1.48 -16.30
CA SER A 24 -32.26 0.72 -16.41
C SER A 24 -32.83 0.78 -17.83
N ILE A 25 -32.77 1.94 -18.48
CA ILE A 25 -33.18 2.09 -19.89
C ILE A 25 -32.23 1.34 -20.81
N TYR A 26 -30.91 1.44 -20.60
CA TYR A 26 -29.93 0.71 -21.40
C TYR A 26 -30.07 -0.82 -21.24
N GLN A 27 -30.35 -1.31 -20.03
CA GLN A 27 -30.64 -2.73 -19.78
C GLN A 27 -31.84 -3.21 -20.60
N ARG A 28 -32.93 -2.44 -20.64
CA ARG A 28 -34.11 -2.75 -21.46
C ARG A 28 -33.78 -2.72 -22.96
N TYR A 29 -32.97 -1.76 -23.40
CA TYR A 29 -32.49 -1.70 -24.79
C TYR A 29 -31.71 -2.98 -25.16
N LEU A 30 -30.79 -3.43 -24.31
CA LEU A 30 -30.04 -4.67 -24.51
C LEU A 30 -30.94 -5.91 -24.52
N ALA A 31 -31.96 -5.97 -23.64
CA ALA A 31 -32.88 -7.10 -23.56
C ALA A 31 -33.83 -7.22 -24.78
N ASN A 32 -34.09 -6.11 -25.47
CA ASN A 32 -34.95 -6.07 -26.65
C ASN A 32 -34.19 -6.31 -27.96
N GLN A 33 -32.89 -6.61 -27.90
CA GLN A 33 -32.01 -6.82 -29.05
C GLN A 33 -31.09 -8.02 -28.81
N THR A 34 -30.33 -8.42 -29.83
CA THR A 34 -29.26 -9.41 -29.68
C THR A 34 -27.92 -8.68 -29.68
N PRO A 35 -27.41 -8.24 -28.51
CA PRO A 35 -26.14 -7.52 -28.47
C PRO A 35 -24.98 -8.43 -28.84
N THR A 36 -24.03 -7.88 -29.60
CA THR A 36 -22.75 -8.55 -29.87
C THR A 36 -21.91 -8.56 -28.59
N PRO A 37 -21.40 -9.73 -28.13
CA PRO A 37 -20.50 -9.79 -26.99
C PRO A 37 -19.25 -8.93 -27.19
N LEU A 38 -18.87 -8.18 -26.16
CA LEU A 38 -17.63 -7.41 -26.17
C LEU A 38 -16.47 -8.34 -25.80
N VAL A 39 -15.63 -8.68 -26.78
CA VAL A 39 -14.36 -9.38 -26.57
C VAL A 39 -13.23 -8.35 -26.66
N LEU A 40 -12.56 -8.11 -25.55
CA LEU A 40 -11.41 -7.21 -25.50
C LEU A 40 -10.16 -7.99 -25.90
N THR A 41 -9.64 -7.71 -27.10
CA THR A 41 -8.32 -8.20 -27.51
C THR A 41 -7.29 -7.16 -27.10
N ALA A 42 -6.34 -7.55 -26.24
CA ALA A 42 -5.28 -6.65 -25.81
C ALA A 42 -4.44 -6.23 -27.04
N PRO A 43 -4.14 -4.93 -27.19
CA PRO A 43 -3.20 -4.46 -28.21
C PRO A 43 -1.75 -4.81 -27.84
N GLU A 44 -0.81 -4.47 -28.71
CA GLU A 44 0.62 -4.55 -28.39
C GLU A 44 0.96 -3.76 -27.13
N ASP A 45 1.96 -4.24 -26.41
CA ASP A 45 2.48 -3.63 -25.18
C ASP A 45 1.47 -3.50 -24.02
N VAL A 46 0.26 -4.07 -24.12
CA VAL A 46 -0.64 -4.20 -22.98
C VAL A 46 -0.49 -5.60 -22.39
N VAL A 47 0.12 -5.66 -21.21
CA VAL A 47 0.42 -6.91 -20.50
C VAL A 47 -0.23 -6.94 -19.14
N ASP A 48 -0.73 -8.11 -18.76
CA ASP A 48 -1.32 -8.34 -17.46
C ASP A 48 -0.22 -8.48 -16.39
N MET A 49 -0.20 -7.58 -15.41
CA MET A 49 0.80 -7.57 -14.34
C MET A 49 0.15 -7.77 -12.96
N GLY A 50 0.81 -8.55 -12.11
CA GLY A 50 0.40 -8.75 -10.72
C GLY A 50 0.69 -7.53 -9.84
N VAL A 51 -0.22 -7.22 -8.93
CA VAL A 51 -0.04 -6.20 -7.88
C VAL A 51 -0.26 -6.78 -6.48
N ASP A 52 0.54 -6.36 -5.51
CA ASP A 52 0.37 -6.72 -4.10
C ASP A 52 -0.73 -5.89 -3.41
N GLY A 53 -0.99 -6.17 -2.12
CA GLY A 53 -2.00 -5.44 -1.34
C GLY A 53 -1.67 -3.96 -1.08
N SER A 54 -0.41 -3.57 -1.28
CA SER A 54 0.07 -2.19 -1.18
C SER A 54 0.04 -1.47 -2.53
N GLY A 55 -0.30 -2.16 -3.61
CA GLY A 55 -0.36 -1.62 -4.97
C GLY A 55 0.97 -1.63 -5.73
N ASN A 56 2.00 -2.32 -5.24
CA ASN A 56 3.27 -2.48 -5.97
C ASN A 56 3.17 -3.60 -6.99
N PHE A 57 3.85 -3.45 -8.14
CA PHE A 57 4.00 -4.54 -9.09
C PHE A 57 4.84 -5.67 -8.51
N VAL A 58 4.48 -6.93 -8.80
CA VAL A 58 5.22 -8.12 -8.36
C VAL A 58 5.49 -9.04 -9.54
N CYS A 59 6.66 -9.70 -9.55
CA CYS A 59 7.05 -10.52 -10.69
C CYS A 59 6.32 -11.88 -10.74
N SER A 60 5.72 -12.33 -9.62
CA SER A 60 4.89 -13.53 -9.58
C SER A 60 3.74 -13.39 -8.57
N GLY A 61 2.57 -13.90 -8.93
CA GLY A 61 1.38 -13.84 -8.08
C GLY A 61 0.76 -12.45 -8.02
N GLY A 62 0.54 -11.94 -6.81
CA GLY A 62 -0.22 -10.73 -6.54
C GLY A 62 -1.65 -11.01 -6.08
N VAL A 63 -2.26 -10.04 -5.41
CA VAL A 63 -3.65 -10.12 -4.95
C VAL A 63 -4.64 -9.75 -6.07
N ARG A 64 -4.16 -9.04 -7.09
CA ARG A 64 -4.90 -8.64 -8.29
C ARG A 64 -3.98 -8.61 -9.49
N THR A 65 -4.55 -8.72 -10.68
CA THR A 65 -3.88 -8.54 -11.96
C THR A 65 -4.52 -7.35 -12.67
N LEU A 66 -3.70 -6.46 -13.23
CA LEU A 66 -4.15 -5.28 -13.97
C LEU A 66 -3.46 -5.23 -15.33
N PRO A 67 -4.17 -4.82 -16.41
CA PRO A 67 -3.55 -4.56 -17.69
C PRO A 67 -2.71 -3.29 -17.61
N VAL A 68 -1.43 -3.39 -17.98
CA VAL A 68 -0.45 -2.29 -17.96
C VAL A 68 0.08 -2.08 -19.36
N TRP A 69 0.07 -0.84 -19.82
CA TRP A 69 0.74 -0.47 -21.06
C TRP A 69 2.24 -0.27 -20.80
N THR A 70 3.06 -1.24 -21.21
CA THR A 70 4.51 -1.25 -21.03
C THR A 70 5.20 -2.19 -22.03
N THR A 71 6.38 -1.79 -22.47
CA THR A 71 7.32 -2.64 -23.23
C THR A 71 8.31 -3.38 -22.33
N ALA A 72 8.30 -3.09 -21.01
CA ALA A 72 9.27 -3.58 -20.03
C ALA A 72 8.61 -4.06 -18.72
N PRO A 73 7.76 -5.10 -18.75
CA PRO A 73 7.08 -5.61 -17.55
C PRO A 73 8.05 -6.04 -16.44
N ASP A 74 9.17 -6.67 -16.80
CA ASP A 74 10.17 -7.15 -15.84
C ASP A 74 10.83 -6.01 -15.06
N ALA A 75 11.02 -4.85 -15.69
CA ALA A 75 11.60 -3.69 -15.03
C ALA A 75 10.65 -3.13 -13.96
N LEU A 76 9.36 -3.05 -14.30
CA LEU A 76 8.32 -2.57 -13.39
C LEU A 76 8.13 -3.50 -12.19
N CYS A 77 8.13 -4.82 -12.41
CA CYS A 77 7.96 -5.76 -11.30
C CYS A 77 9.18 -5.79 -10.37
N ARG A 78 10.41 -5.74 -10.90
CA ARG A 78 11.64 -5.63 -10.09
C ARG A 78 11.67 -4.35 -9.27
N GLN A 79 11.22 -3.23 -9.85
CA GLN A 79 11.10 -1.97 -9.12
C GLN A 79 10.12 -2.10 -7.95
N GLY A 80 8.97 -2.76 -8.16
CA GLY A 80 7.99 -2.98 -7.10
C GLY A 80 8.53 -3.86 -5.95
N GLU A 81 9.31 -4.90 -6.27
CA GLU A 81 9.98 -5.74 -5.25
C GLU A 81 11.01 -4.96 -4.43
N GLN A 82 11.77 -4.05 -5.06
CA GLN A 82 12.72 -3.17 -4.35
C GLN A 82 12.01 -2.22 -3.39
N ILE A 83 10.88 -1.64 -3.81
CA ILE A 83 10.06 -0.76 -2.97
C ILE A 83 9.52 -1.55 -1.77
N GLN A 84 9.08 -2.80 -1.97
CA GLN A 84 8.61 -3.66 -0.89
C GLN A 84 9.72 -3.98 0.13
N GLN A 85 10.95 -4.27 -0.34
CA GLN A 85 12.09 -4.52 0.55
C GLN A 85 12.42 -3.29 1.41
N GLN A 86 12.47 -2.10 0.81
CA GLN A 86 12.71 -0.86 1.55
C GLN A 86 11.66 -0.59 2.63
N GLN A 87 10.40 -0.92 2.37
CA GLN A 87 9.32 -0.77 3.35
C GLN A 87 9.47 -1.74 4.53
N LEU A 88 9.90 -2.98 4.28
CA LEU A 88 10.18 -3.96 5.32
C LEU A 88 11.38 -3.57 6.19
N GLU A 89 12.43 -3.01 5.58
CA GLU A 89 13.61 -2.52 6.30
C GLU A 89 13.27 -1.32 7.19
N GLN A 90 12.46 -0.37 6.72
CA GLN A 90 12.00 0.76 7.53
C GLN A 90 11.16 0.30 8.74
N GLN A 91 10.32 -0.72 8.59
CA GLN A 91 9.58 -1.29 9.72
C GLN A 91 10.50 -1.97 10.74
N GLN A 92 11.56 -2.65 10.31
CA GLN A 92 12.54 -3.25 11.23
C GLN A 92 13.43 -2.21 11.92
N GLN A 93 13.81 -1.14 11.24
CA GLN A 93 14.56 -0.03 11.84
C GLN A 93 13.71 0.76 12.84
N ASN A 94 12.40 0.87 12.59
CA ASN A 94 11.46 1.53 13.49
C ASN A 94 10.89 0.57 14.57
N ASN A 95 11.44 -0.65 14.70
CA ASN A 95 11.04 -1.59 15.73
C ASN A 95 11.80 -1.32 17.04
N PRO A 96 11.14 -0.82 18.11
CA PRO A 96 11.79 -0.50 19.39
C PRO A 96 12.43 -1.73 20.08
N PHE A 97 12.13 -2.95 19.63
CA PHE A 97 12.71 -4.19 20.16
C PHE A 97 14.00 -4.65 19.46
N ASN A 98 14.47 -3.96 18.40
CA ASN A 98 15.67 -4.34 17.65
C ASN A 98 16.98 -3.73 18.24
N GLN A 99 16.89 -2.83 19.22
CA GLN A 99 18.06 -2.15 19.81
C GLN A 99 18.73 -2.92 20.98
N SER A 100 18.22 -4.09 21.36
CA SER A 100 18.67 -4.82 22.56
C SER A 100 19.79 -5.85 22.32
N GLY A 101 20.45 -5.84 21.15
CA GLY A 101 21.36 -6.92 20.71
C GLY A 101 22.85 -6.61 20.52
N GLN A 102 23.39 -5.47 20.98
CA GLN A 102 24.83 -5.21 20.87
C GLN A 102 25.56 -5.46 22.20
N GLN A 103 26.17 -6.66 22.35
CA GLN A 103 27.21 -6.92 23.34
C GLN A 103 28.60 -6.73 22.72
N PRO A 104 29.48 -5.88 23.25
CA PRO A 104 30.90 -5.87 22.87
C PRO A 104 31.70 -6.99 23.55
N GLN A 105 32.61 -7.56 22.78
CA GLN A 105 33.50 -8.68 23.09
C GLN A 105 34.66 -8.28 24.04
N GLN A 106 35.07 -9.20 24.90
CA GLN A 106 36.06 -9.07 26.00
C GLN A 106 37.53 -8.91 25.58
N GLN A 107 38.33 -8.19 26.39
CA GLN A 107 39.72 -8.51 26.78
C GLN A 107 40.15 -7.76 28.07
N GLN A 108 40.87 -8.45 28.98
CA GLN A 108 41.32 -8.09 30.35
C GLN A 108 42.87 -7.86 30.41
N PRO A 109 43.54 -7.55 31.56
CA PRO A 109 43.28 -6.56 32.65
C PRO A 109 44.58 -5.83 33.18
N ALA A 110 44.47 -4.69 33.90
CA ALA A 110 45.43 -4.28 34.98
C ALA A 110 45.02 -3.03 35.83
N THR A 111 44.72 -3.28 37.11
CA THR A 111 45.02 -2.53 38.38
C THR A 111 44.44 -1.14 38.78
N GLN A 112 43.76 -1.17 39.96
CA GLN A 112 43.78 -0.27 41.16
C GLN A 112 42.66 0.79 41.45
N GLN A 113 41.62 0.33 42.18
CA GLN A 113 40.95 0.81 43.45
C GLN A 113 40.36 2.26 43.69
N PRO A 114 39.37 2.45 44.62
CA PRO A 114 38.06 3.15 44.42
C PRO A 114 37.84 4.36 45.39
N PRO A 115 36.62 4.88 45.72
CA PRO A 115 35.24 4.65 45.23
C PRO A 115 34.41 5.93 44.94
N LYS A 116 33.31 5.78 44.18
CA LYS A 116 32.00 6.28 44.63
C LYS A 116 30.87 5.56 43.91
N GLN A 117 30.17 4.74 44.69
CA GLN A 117 28.83 4.25 44.38
C GLN A 117 27.89 5.44 44.30
N GLU A 118 27.13 5.57 43.22
CA GLU A 118 25.74 5.98 43.35
C GLU A 118 24.86 4.91 42.73
N LYS A 119 23.97 4.44 43.59
CA LYS A 119 22.91 3.47 43.33
C LYS A 119 22.09 3.92 42.13
N SER A 120 21.82 2.96 41.25
CA SER A 120 20.48 2.65 40.77
C SER A 120 19.42 3.67 41.16
N ASP A 121 19.01 4.50 40.20
CA ASP A 121 17.60 4.85 40.07
C ASP A 121 17.22 4.66 38.60
N GLY A 122 16.52 3.55 38.36
CA GLY A 122 16.06 3.08 37.06
C GLY A 122 14.90 3.91 36.54
N VAL A 123 15.17 5.17 36.21
CA VAL A 123 14.26 6.02 35.45
C VAL A 123 15.09 6.76 34.41
N ALA A 124 14.94 6.35 33.15
CA ALA A 124 15.57 7.03 32.02
C ALA A 124 15.17 8.50 32.02
N GLY A 125 16.14 9.41 31.83
CA GLY A 125 15.99 10.85 32.02
C GLY A 125 14.81 11.52 31.29
N TRP A 126 14.30 10.89 30.22
CA TRP A 126 13.11 11.36 29.49
C TRP A 126 11.81 11.31 30.31
N ILE A 127 11.71 10.42 31.32
CA ILE A 127 10.52 10.28 32.16
C ILE A 127 10.40 11.49 33.11
N LYS A 128 11.53 12.11 33.51
CA LYS A 128 11.52 13.29 34.39
C LYS A 128 10.99 14.55 33.69
N ASP A 129 11.17 14.65 32.37
CA ASP A 129 10.68 15.76 31.56
C ASP A 129 9.18 15.68 31.26
N MET A 130 8.58 14.49 31.31
CA MET A 130 7.14 14.31 31.08
C MET A 130 6.28 14.47 32.34
N PHE A 131 6.82 14.19 33.53
CA PHE A 131 6.04 14.11 34.77
C PHE A 131 6.59 15.00 35.88
N GLY A 132 6.96 16.24 35.52
CA GLY A 132 7.57 17.25 36.40
C GLY A 132 7.25 17.10 37.89
N SER A 133 8.33 17.11 38.69
CA SER A 133 8.33 16.93 40.14
C SER A 133 7.22 17.73 40.85
N ASN A 134 6.52 17.06 41.78
CA ASN A 134 5.78 17.73 42.86
C ASN A 134 6.74 18.51 43.77
#